data_AF-A0A8T5AUX2-F1
#
_entry.id   AF-A0A8T5AUX2-F1
#
_cell.length_a   1.000
_cell.length_b   1.000
_cell.length_c   1.000
_cell.angle_alpha   90.00
_cell.angle_beta   90.00
_cell.angle_gamma   90.00
#
_symmetry.space_group_name_H-M   'P 1'
#
loop_
_entity.id
_entity.type
_entity.pdbx_description
1 polymer ?
#
loop_
_entity_poly.entity_id
_entity_poly.type
_entity_poly.pdbx_seq_one_letter_code
_entity_poly.pdbx_strand_id
1 'polypeptide(L)'
;MDIGLVAGLIGLVAAGVSLYIVLYTLGFFQYLGGKKPSPIPPVSKRELEDRLLSLNDPLKPYRIMRGDDTDLVAEWKIADSEWWGIFNKSGLKYAYKASLLLDEGRHSVRCYEQLGYITWTAGLDGIKPHVTYQRSFFGGRILYKKEWAKGYGIKQLKPLEAGKVYDYKFDINEIRGPLIVAVEEGGWEWVPVTAKRHVTR
;
A
#
# COMPACT_ATOMS: atom_id res chain seq x y z
N MET A 1 41.46 33.81 3.86
CA MET A 1 40.02 33.46 4.00
C MET A 1 39.46 34.41 5.06
N ASP A 2 38.52 35.27 4.67
CA ASP A 2 38.07 36.38 5.50
C ASP A 2 37.26 35.89 6.71
N ILE A 3 37.61 36.31 7.92
CA ILE A 3 37.00 35.83 9.17
C ILE A 3 35.50 36.11 9.18
N GLY A 4 35.07 37.22 8.57
CA GLY A 4 33.66 37.57 8.40
C GLY A 4 32.89 36.60 7.49
N LEU A 5 33.55 36.06 6.46
CA LEU A 5 32.94 35.09 5.54
C LEU A 5 32.76 33.72 6.20
N VAL A 6 33.72 33.30 7.04
CA VAL A 6 33.63 32.06 7.83
C VAL A 6 32.55 32.17 8.91
N ALA A 7 32.47 33.30 9.63
CA ALA A 7 31.43 33.52 10.64
C ALA A 7 30.03 33.57 10.03
N GLY A 8 29.86 34.22 8.87
CA GLY A 8 28.60 34.25 8.13
C GLY A 8 28.14 32.85 7.67
N LEU A 9 29.08 32.02 7.22
CA LEU A 9 28.79 30.64 6.81
C LEU A 9 28.35 29.76 7.99
N ILE A 10 29.01 29.90 9.15
CA ILE A 10 28.65 29.18 10.37
C ILE A 10 27.24 29.59 10.85
N GLY A 11 26.92 30.89 10.80
CA GLY A 11 25.60 31.40 11.18
C GLY A 11 24.47 30.84 10.29
N LEU A 12 24.69 30.76 8.98
CA LEU A 12 23.72 30.18 8.04
C LEU A 12 23.52 28.67 8.26
N VAL A 13 24.60 27.93 8.51
CA VAL A 13 24.50 26.50 8.82
C VAL A 13 23.74 26.28 10.13
N ALA A 14 24.04 27.05 11.18
CA ALA A 14 23.36 26.95 12.47
C ALA A 14 21.86 27.27 12.36
N ALA A 15 21.49 28.32 11.60
CA ALA A 15 20.10 28.65 11.32
C ALA A 15 19.38 27.54 10.53
N GLY A 16 20.03 26.98 9.51
CA GLY A 16 19.49 25.87 8.71
C GLY A 16 19.28 24.60 9.54
N VAL A 17 20.23 24.24 10.40
CA VAL A 17 20.12 23.10 11.32
C VAL A 17 19.00 23.32 12.34
N SER A 18 18.90 24.53 12.90
CA SER A 18 17.84 24.88 13.87
C SER A 18 16.46 24.78 13.23
N LEU A 19 16.29 25.33 12.02
CA LEU A 19 15.04 25.23 11.26
C LEU A 19 14.72 23.77 10.92
N TYR A 20 15.71 22.98 10.51
CA TYR A 20 15.53 21.56 10.24
C TYR A 20 15.05 20.79 11.48
N ILE A 21 15.66 21.03 12.64
CA ILE A 21 15.27 20.40 13.91
C ILE A 21 13.84 20.79 14.29
N VAL A 22 13.46 22.07 14.13
CA VAL A 22 12.08 22.52 14.38
C VAL A 22 11.09 21.83 13.43
N LEU A 23 11.39 21.77 12.14
CA LEU A 23 10.55 21.07 11.16
C LEU A 23 10.46 19.56 11.44
N TYR A 24 11.55 18.94 11.89
CA TYR A 24 11.60 17.53 12.25
C TYR A 24 10.77 17.24 13.52
N THR A 25 10.93 18.03 14.57
CA THR A 25 10.20 17.89 15.84
C THR A 25 8.71 18.17 15.70
N LEU A 26 8.33 19.13 14.85
CA LEU A 26 6.94 19.38 14.47
C LEU A 26 6.34 18.29 13.56
N GLY A 27 7.15 17.32 13.12
CA GLY A 27 6.69 16.23 12.26
C GLY A 27 6.37 16.66 10.83
N PHE A 28 6.91 17.80 10.37
CA PHE A 28 6.65 18.37 9.05
C PHE A 28 7.05 17.40 7.91
N PHE A 29 8.09 16.60 8.12
CA PHE A 29 8.51 15.54 7.18
C PHE A 29 7.73 14.21 7.34
N GLN A 30 6.89 14.08 8.36
CA GLN A 30 6.01 12.91 8.56
C GLN A 30 4.69 13.07 7.79
N TYR A 31 4.29 14.32 7.52
CA TYR A 31 3.08 14.68 6.81
C TYR A 31 3.37 14.95 5.32
N LEU A 32 3.12 13.96 4.47
CA LEU A 32 3.32 14.10 3.01
C LEU A 32 2.03 14.51 2.28
N GLY A 33 1.09 15.12 2.98
CA GLY A 33 -0.22 15.49 2.45
C GLY A 33 -1.29 14.47 2.85
N GLY A 34 -1.95 14.74 3.97
CA GLY A 34 -3.32 14.35 4.23
C GLY A 34 -4.29 15.34 3.60
N LYS A 35 -5.54 14.93 3.45
CA LYS A 35 -6.63 15.88 3.19
C LYS A 35 -7.06 16.44 4.53
N LYS A 36 -7.30 17.76 4.62
CA LYS A 36 -7.76 18.40 5.85
C LYS A 36 -8.89 17.59 6.50
N PRO A 37 -8.91 17.47 7.84
CA PRO A 37 -9.99 16.82 8.56
C PRO A 37 -11.34 17.30 8.04
N SER A 38 -12.27 16.35 7.86
CA SER A 38 -13.64 16.68 7.50
C SER A 38 -14.23 17.62 8.55
N PRO A 39 -15.10 18.59 8.18
CA PRO A 39 -15.75 19.48 9.16
C PRO A 39 -16.69 18.76 10.14
N ILE A 40 -16.80 17.45 10.03
CA ILE A 40 -17.58 16.57 10.90
C ILE A 40 -16.80 16.32 12.20
N PRO A 41 -17.44 16.40 13.38
CA PRO A 41 -16.80 16.01 14.63
C PRO A 41 -16.27 14.57 14.58
N PRO A 42 -15.02 14.31 15.01
CA PRO A 42 -14.43 13.00 14.92
C PRO A 42 -15.12 12.01 15.87
N VAL A 43 -15.41 10.82 15.34
CA VAL A 43 -15.87 9.68 16.16
C VAL A 43 -14.75 9.11 17.01
N SER A 44 -15.09 8.31 18.02
CA SER A 44 -14.07 7.62 18.83
C SER A 44 -13.25 6.62 18.02
N LYS A 45 -11.99 6.35 18.41
CA LYS A 45 -11.13 5.32 17.80
C LYS A 45 -11.86 3.99 17.62
N ARG A 46 -12.53 3.53 18.67
CA ARG A 46 -13.23 2.24 18.67
C ARG A 46 -14.34 2.21 17.63
N GLU A 47 -15.12 3.28 17.54
CA GLU A 47 -16.18 3.39 16.54
C GLU A 47 -15.61 3.41 15.12
N LEU A 48 -14.48 4.10 14.90
CA LEU A 48 -13.81 4.09 13.60
C LEU A 48 -13.23 2.71 13.25
N GLU A 49 -12.65 1.99 14.21
CA GLU A 49 -12.18 0.62 14.01
C GLU A 49 -13.32 -0.30 13.59
N ASP A 50 -14.46 -0.23 14.28
CA ASP A 50 -15.63 -1.04 13.98
C ASP A 50 -16.20 -0.71 12.58
N ARG A 51 -16.26 0.59 12.21
CA ARG A 51 -16.63 1.02 10.85
C ARG A 51 -15.69 0.45 9.80
N LEU A 52 -14.38 0.53 9.99
CA LEU A 52 -13.39 0.02 9.04
C LEU A 52 -13.45 -1.50 8.91
N LEU A 53 -13.65 -2.22 10.01
CA LEU A 53 -13.82 -3.68 10.00
C LEU A 53 -15.14 -4.10 9.31
N SER A 54 -16.19 -3.28 9.38
CA SER A 54 -17.47 -3.52 8.70
C SER A 54 -17.41 -3.41 7.17
N LEU A 55 -16.34 -2.83 6.62
CA LEU A 55 -16.13 -2.76 5.16
C LEU A 55 -15.79 -4.12 4.53
N ASN A 56 -15.46 -5.11 5.35
CA ASN A 56 -15.25 -6.48 4.92
C ASN A 56 -16.52 -7.05 4.31
N ASP A 57 -16.37 -7.66 3.14
CA ASP A 57 -17.44 -8.33 2.42
C ASP A 57 -16.86 -9.62 1.83
N PRO A 58 -17.50 -10.78 2.05
CA PRO A 58 -17.06 -12.05 1.46
C PRO A 58 -16.94 -12.03 -0.07
N LEU A 59 -17.65 -11.13 -0.75
CA LEU A 59 -17.59 -10.97 -2.20
C LEU A 59 -16.39 -10.14 -2.68
N LYS A 60 -15.72 -9.43 -1.77
CA LYS A 60 -14.56 -8.61 -2.10
C LYS A 60 -13.27 -9.43 -1.98
N PRO A 61 -12.29 -9.17 -2.85
CA PRO A 61 -11.08 -9.98 -2.91
C PRO A 61 -10.02 -9.56 -1.86
N TYR A 62 -10.38 -8.70 -0.92
CA TYR A 62 -9.51 -8.19 0.14
C TYR A 62 -10.16 -8.35 1.51
N ARG A 63 -9.32 -8.32 2.54
CA ARG A 63 -9.74 -8.43 3.94
C ARG A 63 -9.07 -7.37 4.81
N ILE A 64 -9.81 -6.87 5.78
CA ILE A 64 -9.38 -5.91 6.79
C ILE A 64 -9.43 -6.63 8.14
N MET A 65 -8.32 -6.63 8.85
CA MET A 65 -8.19 -7.32 10.14
C MET A 65 -7.43 -6.45 11.13
N ARG A 66 -7.48 -6.80 12.41
CA ARG A 66 -6.62 -6.17 13.41
C ARG A 66 -5.17 -6.56 13.16
N GLY A 67 -4.27 -5.58 13.31
CA GLY A 67 -2.83 -5.82 13.22
C GLY A 67 -2.24 -6.25 14.56
N ASP A 68 -1.09 -6.92 14.51
CA ASP A 68 -0.30 -7.25 15.71
C ASP A 68 0.49 -6.02 16.18
N ASP A 69 1.20 -5.38 15.24
CA ASP A 69 2.06 -4.22 15.44
C ASP A 69 1.39 -2.89 15.04
N THR A 70 0.23 -2.96 14.40
CA THR A 70 -0.58 -1.83 13.94
C THR A 70 -2.03 -1.98 14.41
N ASP A 71 -2.85 -0.94 14.32
CA ASP A 71 -4.26 -1.07 14.73
C ASP A 71 -5.04 -1.98 13.77
N LEU A 72 -4.92 -1.71 12.47
CA LEU A 72 -5.57 -2.50 11.42
C LEU A 72 -4.60 -2.80 10.28
N VAL A 73 -4.89 -3.86 9.55
CA VAL A 73 -4.20 -4.28 8.33
C VAL A 73 -5.27 -4.60 7.29
N ALA A 74 -5.23 -3.90 6.16
CA ALA A 74 -6.01 -4.23 4.98
C ALA A 74 -5.11 -4.94 3.97
N GLU A 75 -5.41 -6.18 3.64
CA GLU A 75 -4.62 -6.97 2.72
C GLU A 75 -5.44 -7.56 1.58
N TRP A 76 -4.82 -7.57 0.41
CA TRP A 76 -5.33 -8.20 -0.80
C TRP A 76 -4.28 -9.19 -1.29
N LYS A 77 -4.55 -10.48 -1.07
CA LYS A 77 -3.74 -11.58 -1.57
C LYS A 77 -4.40 -12.13 -2.83
N ILE A 78 -3.87 -11.75 -3.99
CA ILE A 78 -4.32 -12.32 -5.28
C ILE A 78 -3.82 -13.77 -5.49
N ALA A 79 -3.24 -14.37 -4.44
CA ALA A 79 -2.66 -15.71 -4.47
C ALA A 79 -3.56 -16.81 -3.88
N ASP A 80 -4.75 -16.53 -3.35
CA ASP A 80 -5.57 -17.55 -2.67
C ASP A 80 -6.45 -18.37 -3.65
N SER A 81 -5.92 -19.55 -3.96
CA SER A 81 -6.57 -20.87 -4.05
C SER A 81 -7.67 -21.19 -5.07
N GLU A 82 -8.47 -20.26 -5.62
CA GLU A 82 -9.51 -20.67 -6.60
C GLU A 82 -8.98 -20.88 -8.03
N TRP A 83 -7.77 -20.42 -8.30
CA TRP A 83 -7.13 -20.57 -9.62
C TRP A 83 -6.16 -21.76 -9.66
N TRP A 84 -6.22 -22.65 -8.66
CA TRP A 84 -5.27 -23.76 -8.46
C TRP A 84 -5.37 -24.86 -9.55
N GLY A 85 -6.43 -24.85 -10.36
CA GLY A 85 -6.70 -25.91 -11.34
C GLY A 85 -5.97 -25.82 -12.68
N ILE A 86 -5.35 -24.68 -13.04
CA ILE A 86 -4.79 -24.45 -14.39
C ILE A 86 -3.47 -23.66 -14.33
N PHE A 87 -2.44 -24.20 -13.67
CA PHE A 87 -1.08 -23.62 -13.68
C PHE A 87 -0.43 -23.74 -15.07
N ASN A 88 -0.80 -22.83 -15.97
CA ASN A 88 -0.20 -22.71 -17.28
C ASN A 88 0.80 -21.55 -17.31
N LYS A 89 2.09 -21.89 -17.27
CA LYS A 89 3.27 -21.16 -17.77
C LYS A 89 3.58 -19.70 -17.36
N SER A 90 2.67 -18.91 -16.81
CA SER A 90 2.98 -17.58 -16.28
C SER A 90 1.99 -17.21 -15.16
N GLY A 91 2.51 -17.02 -13.96
CA GLY A 91 1.73 -16.64 -12.78
C GLY A 91 2.24 -15.33 -12.20
N LEU A 92 1.38 -14.32 -12.23
CA LEU A 92 1.62 -13.03 -11.64
C LEU A 92 0.88 -12.99 -10.30
N LYS A 93 1.63 -12.97 -9.19
CA LYS A 93 1.07 -12.89 -7.83
C LYS A 93 1.29 -11.50 -7.29
N TYR A 94 0.22 -10.76 -7.10
CA TYR A 94 0.24 -9.50 -6.36
C TYR A 94 -0.15 -9.73 -4.91
N ALA A 95 0.58 -9.08 -4.00
CA ALA A 95 0.21 -8.98 -2.61
C ALA A 95 0.23 -7.50 -2.23
N TYR A 96 -0.93 -6.97 -1.88
CA TYR A 96 -1.05 -5.63 -1.33
C TYR A 96 -1.35 -5.71 0.15
N LYS A 97 -0.67 -4.86 0.93
CA LYS A 97 -0.89 -4.72 2.36
C LYS A 97 -0.83 -3.24 2.71
N ALA A 98 -1.90 -2.72 3.30
CA ALA A 98 -1.94 -1.43 3.95
C ALA A 98 -1.99 -1.64 5.46
N SER A 99 -1.05 -1.06 6.19
CA SER A 99 -1.02 -1.10 7.65
C SER A 99 -1.45 0.26 8.17
N LEU A 100 -2.43 0.25 9.08
CA LEU A 100 -3.13 1.44 9.56
C LEU A 100 -2.89 1.64 11.05
N LEU A 101 -2.64 2.90 11.43
CA LEU A 101 -2.55 3.35 12.81
C LEU A 101 -3.53 4.51 13.02
N LEU A 102 -4.44 4.34 13.97
CA LEU A 102 -5.44 5.31 14.38
C LEU A 102 -4.92 6.07 15.58
N ASP A 103 -4.60 7.34 15.35
CA ASP A 103 -4.14 8.30 16.35
C ASP A 103 -5.33 9.13 16.85
N GLU A 104 -5.90 8.73 18.00
CA GLU A 104 -7.04 9.41 18.64
C GLU A 104 -6.72 10.87 18.98
N GLY A 105 -5.50 11.16 19.45
CA GLY A 105 -5.13 12.52 19.86
C GLY A 105 -5.06 13.50 18.70
N ARG A 106 -4.79 13.00 17.49
CA ARG A 106 -4.77 13.80 16.25
C ARG A 106 -6.00 13.60 15.37
N HIS A 107 -6.89 12.68 15.72
CA HIS A 107 -7.97 12.19 14.85
C HIS A 107 -7.49 11.93 13.41
N SER A 108 -6.37 11.21 13.31
CA SER A 108 -5.74 10.89 12.02
C SER A 108 -5.46 9.40 11.88
N VAL A 109 -5.70 8.87 10.69
CA VAL A 109 -5.37 7.50 10.31
C VAL A 109 -4.14 7.53 9.43
N ARG A 110 -3.02 7.04 9.96
CA ARG A 110 -1.78 6.89 9.22
C ARG A 110 -1.80 5.57 8.46
N CYS A 111 -1.48 5.62 7.18
CA CYS A 111 -1.50 4.45 6.30
C CYS A 111 -0.14 4.25 5.63
N TYR A 112 0.47 3.09 5.89
CA TYR A 112 1.68 2.63 5.21
C TYR A 112 1.33 1.50 4.26
N GLU A 113 1.71 1.65 2.99
CA GLU A 113 1.33 0.69 1.96
C GLU A 113 2.54 -0.11 1.51
N GLN A 114 2.30 -1.38 1.24
CA GLN A 114 3.27 -2.31 0.70
C GLN A 114 2.63 -3.02 -0.49
N LEU A 115 3.40 -3.09 -1.57
CA LEU A 115 3.03 -3.83 -2.76
C LEU A 115 4.16 -4.80 -3.10
N GLY A 116 3.86 -6.08 -3.01
CA GLY A 116 4.68 -7.16 -3.53
C GLY A 116 4.16 -7.62 -4.88
N TYR A 117 5.06 -7.88 -5.81
CA TYR A 117 4.75 -8.68 -6.98
C TYR A 117 5.76 -9.81 -7.12
N ILE A 118 5.24 -10.98 -7.47
CA ILE A 118 6.02 -12.16 -7.84
C ILE A 118 5.58 -12.52 -9.25
N THR A 119 6.51 -12.50 -10.18
CA THR A 119 6.32 -13.06 -11.52
C THR A 119 7.18 -14.29 -11.65
N TRP A 120 6.59 -15.33 -12.24
CA TRP A 120 7.36 -16.43 -12.79
C TRP A 120 6.93 -16.70 -14.22
N THR A 121 7.90 -16.98 -15.07
CA THR A 121 7.65 -17.35 -16.47
C THR A 121 8.33 -18.69 -16.70
N ALA A 122 7.54 -19.70 -17.05
CA ALA A 122 8.05 -20.99 -17.50
C ALA A 122 7.94 -21.04 -19.03
N GLY A 123 9.07 -20.88 -19.70
CA GLY A 123 9.17 -20.85 -21.15
C GLY A 123 10.15 -21.88 -21.70
N LEU A 124 10.26 -21.92 -23.02
CA LEU A 124 11.34 -22.61 -23.71
C LEU A 124 12.24 -21.54 -24.32
N ASP A 125 13.54 -21.57 -24.02
CA ASP A 125 14.56 -20.81 -24.75
C ASP A 125 15.17 -21.76 -25.78
N GLY A 126 14.62 -21.76 -26.99
CA GLY A 126 14.79 -22.84 -27.96
C GLY A 126 14.17 -24.16 -27.47
N ILE A 127 14.99 -25.14 -27.10
CA ILE A 127 14.57 -26.47 -26.59
C ILE A 127 14.74 -26.56 -25.06
N LYS A 128 15.38 -25.56 -24.43
CA LYS A 128 15.68 -25.61 -22.99
C LYS A 128 14.54 -25.00 -22.18
N PRO A 129 13.97 -25.73 -21.21
CA PRO A 129 13.05 -25.12 -20.27
C PRO A 129 13.79 -24.05 -19.46
N HIS A 130 13.25 -22.85 -19.41
CA HIS A 130 13.73 -21.78 -18.55
C HIS A 130 12.61 -21.35 -17.61
N VAL A 131 12.97 -21.11 -16.36
CA VAL A 131 12.08 -20.53 -15.36
C VAL A 131 12.71 -19.24 -14.89
N THR A 132 12.08 -18.11 -15.24
CA THR A 132 12.49 -16.80 -14.74
C THR A 132 11.64 -16.48 -13.53
N TYR A 133 12.27 -16.20 -12.40
CA TYR A 133 11.62 -15.76 -11.18
C TYR A 133 12.03 -14.33 -10.88
N GLN A 134 11.06 -13.45 -10.70
CA GLN A 134 11.30 -12.07 -10.28
C GLN A 134 10.39 -11.72 -9.11
N ARG A 135 10.99 -11.14 -8.08
CA ARG A 135 10.31 -10.69 -6.87
C ARG A 135 10.68 -9.24 -6.64
N SER A 136 9.70 -8.42 -6.31
CA SER A 136 9.95 -7.04 -5.93
C SER A 136 8.94 -6.61 -4.89
N PHE A 137 9.41 -5.74 -4.00
CA PHE A 137 8.60 -5.10 -2.99
C PHE A 137 8.81 -3.61 -3.05
N PHE A 138 7.69 -2.90 -3.03
CA PHE A 138 7.65 -1.49 -2.74
C PHE A 138 6.99 -1.30 -1.38
N GLY A 139 7.55 -0.40 -0.57
CA GLY A 139 6.97 0.01 0.69
C GLY A 139 7.02 1.52 0.81
N GLY A 140 5.88 2.17 1.06
CA GLY A 140 5.77 3.61 1.15
C GLY A 140 4.40 4.10 0.67
N ARG A 141 4.36 5.33 0.12
CA ARG A 141 3.14 5.89 -0.46
C ARG A 141 3.00 5.45 -1.92
N ILE A 142 1.96 4.71 -2.25
CA ILE A 142 1.68 4.32 -3.64
C ILE A 142 0.74 5.37 -4.24
N LEU A 143 1.26 6.28 -5.06
CA LEU A 143 0.45 7.34 -5.67
C LEU A 143 -0.66 6.79 -6.58
N TYR A 144 -0.31 5.83 -7.43
CA TYR A 144 -1.24 5.18 -8.35
C TYR A 144 -0.68 3.81 -8.75
N LYS A 145 -1.53 2.78 -8.75
CA LYS A 145 -1.21 1.47 -9.33
C LYS A 145 -2.51 0.82 -9.78
N LYS A 146 -2.65 0.71 -11.10
CA LYS A 146 -3.75 0.03 -11.76
C LYS A 146 -3.14 -0.87 -12.83
N GLU A 147 -3.42 -2.15 -12.75
CA GLU A 147 -2.87 -3.13 -13.69
C GLU A 147 -3.98 -4.04 -14.20
N TRP A 148 -4.04 -4.15 -15.52
CA TRP A 148 -4.87 -5.10 -16.22
C TRP A 148 -3.97 -6.06 -16.95
N ALA A 149 -4.14 -7.34 -16.67
CA ALA A 149 -3.41 -8.38 -17.35
C ALA A 149 -4.42 -9.35 -17.97
N LYS A 150 -4.34 -9.51 -19.29
CA LYS A 150 -5.09 -10.52 -20.04
C LYS A 150 -4.09 -11.55 -20.56
N GLY A 151 -4.22 -12.78 -20.09
CA GLY A 151 -3.42 -13.89 -20.57
C GLY A 151 -4.20 -14.75 -21.52
N TYR A 152 -3.62 -15.05 -22.67
CA TYR A 152 -4.12 -16.04 -23.59
C TYR A 152 -3.21 -17.26 -23.53
N GLY A 153 -3.79 -18.44 -23.46
CA GLY A 153 -3.05 -19.69 -23.39
C GLY A 153 -3.94 -20.90 -23.62
N ILE A 154 -3.36 -22.09 -23.49
CA ILE A 154 -4.06 -23.36 -23.73
C ILE A 154 -4.78 -23.75 -22.43
N LYS A 155 -6.11 -23.77 -22.42
CA LYS A 155 -6.89 -24.10 -21.22
C LYS A 155 -6.78 -25.59 -20.86
N GLN A 156 -6.77 -26.45 -21.87
CA GLN A 156 -6.64 -27.91 -21.74
C GLN A 156 -5.85 -28.48 -22.92
N LEU A 157 -5.05 -29.52 -22.67
CA LEU A 157 -4.24 -30.19 -23.70
C LEU A 157 -5.04 -31.25 -24.49
N LYS A 158 -6.17 -31.71 -23.96
CA LYS A 158 -7.09 -32.66 -24.62
C LYS A 158 -8.53 -32.47 -24.12
N PRO A 159 -9.48 -31.93 -24.92
CA PRO A 159 -9.30 -31.32 -26.23
C PRO A 159 -8.47 -30.01 -26.16
N LEU A 160 -7.83 -29.62 -27.28
CA LEU A 160 -6.99 -28.43 -27.35
C LEU A 160 -7.86 -27.17 -27.43
N GLU A 161 -8.29 -26.65 -26.28
CA GLU A 161 -9.01 -25.38 -26.21
C GLU A 161 -8.06 -24.22 -25.95
N ALA A 162 -7.79 -23.43 -26.99
CA ALA A 162 -7.13 -22.13 -26.84
C ALA A 162 -8.15 -21.10 -26.35
N GLY A 163 -7.85 -20.40 -25.26
CA GLY A 163 -8.77 -19.41 -24.70
C GLY A 163 -8.10 -18.41 -23.76
N LYS A 164 -8.88 -17.47 -23.25
CA LYS A 164 -8.45 -16.54 -22.20
C LYS A 164 -8.14 -17.36 -20.93
N VAL A 165 -6.86 -17.41 -20.55
CA VAL A 165 -6.35 -18.19 -19.40
C VAL A 165 -6.41 -17.37 -18.11
N TYR A 166 -6.30 -16.04 -18.19
CA TYR A 166 -6.59 -15.17 -17.06
C TYR A 166 -7.15 -13.81 -17.51
N ASP A 167 -8.13 -13.30 -16.76
CA ASP A 167 -8.57 -11.90 -16.78
C ASP A 167 -8.35 -11.35 -15.38
N TYR A 168 -7.27 -10.60 -15.20
CA TYR A 168 -6.92 -10.06 -13.90
C TYR A 168 -6.95 -8.54 -13.94
N LYS A 169 -7.72 -7.96 -13.01
CA LYS A 169 -7.80 -6.53 -12.75
C LYS A 169 -7.34 -6.27 -11.32
N PHE A 170 -6.23 -5.56 -11.19
CA PHE A 170 -5.78 -5.00 -9.93
C PHE A 170 -6.01 -3.50 -9.93
N ASP A 171 -6.76 -3.01 -8.95
CA ASP A 171 -6.85 -1.58 -8.70
C ASP A 171 -6.78 -1.36 -7.19
N ILE A 172 -5.67 -0.76 -6.73
CA ILE A 172 -5.48 -0.47 -5.30
C ILE A 172 -6.63 0.40 -4.76
N ASN A 173 -7.28 1.20 -5.60
CA ASN A 173 -8.39 2.03 -5.15
C ASN A 173 -9.63 1.22 -4.76
N GLU A 174 -9.78 -0.04 -5.19
CA GLU A 174 -10.89 -0.89 -4.77
C GLU A 174 -10.82 -1.24 -3.27
N ILE A 175 -9.62 -1.28 -2.69
CA ILE A 175 -9.40 -1.43 -1.25
C ILE A 175 -9.18 -0.09 -0.55
N ARG A 176 -8.34 0.79 -1.12
CA ARG A 176 -7.97 2.07 -0.50
C ARG A 176 -9.14 3.07 -0.49
N GLY A 177 -9.91 3.15 -1.56
CA GLY A 177 -11.00 4.12 -1.70
C GLY A 177 -12.02 4.01 -0.56
N PRO A 178 -12.59 2.82 -0.32
CA PRO A 178 -13.53 2.61 0.79
C PRO A 178 -12.94 2.94 2.17
N LEU A 179 -11.66 2.64 2.40
CA LEU A 179 -10.97 3.00 3.65
C LEU A 179 -10.90 4.52 3.84
N ILE A 180 -10.46 5.25 2.81
CA ILE A 180 -10.37 6.72 2.86
C ILE A 180 -11.74 7.33 3.13
N VAL A 181 -12.78 6.89 2.42
CA VAL A 181 -14.15 7.40 2.59
C VAL A 181 -14.63 7.17 4.01
N ALA A 182 -14.49 5.96 4.55
CA ALA A 182 -14.92 5.66 5.91
C ALA A 182 -14.17 6.48 6.98
N VAL A 183 -12.88 6.76 6.76
CA VAL A 183 -12.08 7.64 7.63
C VAL A 183 -12.57 9.09 7.56
N GLU A 184 -12.74 9.63 6.35
CA GLU A 184 -13.21 11.00 6.12
C GLU A 184 -14.64 11.23 6.65
N GLU A 185 -15.54 10.26 6.47
CA GLU A 185 -16.91 10.28 7.01
C GLU A 185 -16.95 10.11 8.55
N GLY A 186 -15.91 9.51 9.13
CA GLY A 186 -15.70 9.44 10.57
C GLY A 186 -15.26 10.77 11.19
N GLY A 187 -14.98 11.80 10.41
CA GLY A 187 -14.39 13.06 10.89
C GLY A 187 -12.87 12.99 11.08
N TRP A 188 -12.22 11.95 10.56
CA TRP A 188 -10.78 11.74 10.71
C TRP A 188 -10.02 12.12 9.45
N GLU A 189 -8.74 12.45 9.61
CA GLU A 189 -7.82 12.72 8.52
C GLU A 189 -7.13 11.44 8.02
N TRP A 190 -7.07 11.24 6.70
CA TRP A 190 -6.26 10.18 6.09
C TRP A 190 -4.84 10.67 5.78
N VAL A 191 -3.83 10.03 6.37
CA VAL A 191 -2.42 10.43 6.23
C VAL A 191 -1.59 9.28 5.62
N PRO A 192 -1.23 9.32 4.33
CA PRO A 192 -0.31 8.35 3.76
C PRO A 192 1.12 8.60 4.27
N VAL A 193 1.81 7.55 4.71
CA VAL A 193 3.19 7.61 5.20
C VAL A 193 4.16 6.80 4.34
N THR A 194 5.44 7.18 4.35
CA THR A 194 6.48 6.53 3.54
C THR A 194 7.29 5.47 4.26
N ALA A 195 7.18 5.36 5.59
CA ALA A 195 7.94 4.38 6.37
C ALA A 195 7.08 3.66 7.40
N LYS A 196 7.33 2.35 7.55
CA LYS A 196 6.55 1.45 8.43
C LYS A 196 6.51 1.93 9.89
N ARG A 197 7.61 2.51 10.40
CA ARG A 197 7.71 3.03 11.77
C ARG A 197 6.62 4.05 12.15
N HIS A 198 5.97 4.70 11.18
CA HIS A 198 4.94 5.70 11.44
C HIS A 198 3.54 5.11 11.64
N VAL A 199 3.38 3.80 11.41
CA VAL A 199 2.13 3.06 11.64
C VAL A 199 2.27 1.95 12.68
N THR A 200 3.44 1.86 13.33
CA THR A 200 3.69 0.88 14.40
C THR A 200 3.33 1.53 15.74
N ARG A 201 2.70 0.78 16.64
CA ARG A 201 2.36 1.24 18.00
C ARG A 201 3.60 1.44 18.88
#